data_AF-A0A174DDJ9-F1
#
_entry.id   AF-A0A174DDJ9-F1
#
_cell.length_a   1.000
_cell.length_b   1.000
_cell.length_c   1.000
_cell.angle_alpha   90.00
_cell.angle_beta   90.00
_cell.angle_gamma   90.00
#
_symmetry.space_group_name_H-M   'P 1'
#
loop_
_entity.id
_entity.type
_entity.pdbx_description
1 polymer ?
#
loop_
_entity_poly.entity_id
_entity_poly.type
_entity_poly.pdbx_seq_one_letter_code
_entity_poly.pdbx_strand_id
1 'polypeptide(L)'
;MKKSKRVKNNCKDSRNLNRKLANEKNDYSKEKSSSSDTSSSSTESKVNYEELIAQINQLNLSFDTLLIILTAILLNIYYVYYTRTQALDTLNNTKYADLLIDGTKLPRITNAMFLYATAIFLEINYSNYENLNSVQGEERNCKEINKAYRAFFSTLLVLIATAMSRSNLEV
;
A
#
# COMPACT_ATOMS: atom_id res chain seq x y z
N MET A 1 -9.96 -42.99 13.85
CA MET A 1 -9.44 -41.97 12.90
C MET A 1 -10.40 -40.79 12.83
N LYS A 2 -10.02 -39.62 13.37
CA LYS A 2 -10.83 -38.38 13.28
C LYS A 2 -10.68 -37.80 11.87
N LYS A 3 -11.79 -37.71 11.11
CA LYS A 3 -11.82 -36.98 9.83
C LYS A 3 -11.65 -35.49 10.10
N SER A 4 -10.52 -34.92 9.70
CA SER A 4 -10.29 -33.48 9.66
C SER A 4 -11.26 -32.86 8.63
N LYS A 5 -12.22 -32.07 9.10
CA LYS A 5 -13.10 -31.27 8.23
C LYS A 5 -12.24 -30.17 7.58
N ARG A 6 -11.90 -30.35 6.30
CA ARG A 6 -11.41 -29.26 5.44
C ARG A 6 -12.51 -28.19 5.39
N VAL A 7 -12.30 -27.08 6.11
CA VAL A 7 -13.09 -25.85 5.91
C VAL A 7 -12.74 -25.35 4.52
N LYS A 8 -13.72 -25.37 3.60
CA LYS A 8 -13.52 -24.88 2.23
C LYS A 8 -13.48 -23.36 2.26
N ASN A 9 -12.40 -22.78 1.73
CA ASN A 9 -12.27 -21.33 1.49
C ASN A 9 -13.20 -20.90 0.35
N ASN A 10 -14.49 -20.80 0.63
CA ASN A 10 -15.48 -20.36 -0.35
C ASN A 10 -15.56 -18.82 -0.35
N CYS A 11 -15.18 -18.20 -1.46
CA CYS A 11 -15.34 -16.77 -1.69
C CYS A 11 -16.83 -16.40 -1.78
N LYS A 12 -17.23 -15.24 -1.23
CA LYS A 12 -18.46 -14.57 -1.66
C LYS A 12 -18.29 -14.12 -3.13
N ASP A 13 -18.84 -14.88 -4.08
CA ASP A 13 -18.94 -14.44 -5.47
C ASP A 13 -20.07 -13.39 -5.55
N SER A 14 -19.71 -12.13 -5.82
CA SER A 14 -20.66 -11.01 -5.89
C SER A 14 -21.75 -11.22 -6.96
N ARG A 15 -21.55 -12.16 -7.89
CA ARG A 15 -22.56 -12.54 -8.89
C ARG A 15 -23.75 -13.29 -8.29
N ASN A 16 -23.57 -14.03 -7.18
CA ASN A 16 -24.66 -14.75 -6.54
C ASN A 16 -25.55 -13.86 -5.65
N LEU A 17 -25.03 -12.75 -5.13
CA LEU A 17 -25.82 -11.80 -4.34
C LEU A 17 -26.84 -11.05 -5.23
N ASN A 18 -26.40 -10.60 -6.41
CA ASN A 18 -27.27 -9.95 -7.39
C ASN A 18 -28.34 -10.90 -7.95
N ARG A 19 -28.01 -12.19 -8.09
CA ARG A 19 -28.98 -13.21 -8.53
C ARG A 19 -30.01 -13.57 -7.45
N LYS A 20 -29.63 -13.52 -6.16
CA LYS A 20 -30.58 -13.65 -5.04
C LYS A 20 -31.52 -12.45 -4.95
N LEU A 21 -30.99 -11.23 -5.01
CA LEU A 21 -31.77 -9.98 -5.02
C LEU A 21 -32.71 -9.85 -6.23
N ALA A 22 -32.32 -10.41 -7.39
CA ALA A 22 -33.17 -10.44 -8.58
C ALA A 22 -34.28 -11.50 -8.49
N ASN A 23 -34.05 -12.62 -7.78
CA ASN A 23 -35.07 -13.65 -7.58
C ASN A 23 -36.07 -13.28 -6.45
N GLU A 24 -35.65 -12.48 -5.46
CA GLU A 24 -36.51 -11.98 -4.39
C GLU A 24 -37.50 -10.89 -4.86
N LYS A 25 -37.16 -10.17 -5.94
CA LYS A 25 -38.05 -9.17 -6.55
C LYS A 25 -39.23 -9.74 -7.34
N ASN A 26 -39.26 -11.05 -7.60
CA ASN A 26 -40.32 -11.69 -8.39
C ASN A 26 -41.43 -12.34 -7.54
N ASP A 27 -41.41 -12.20 -6.21
CA ASP A 27 -42.39 -12.83 -5.30
C ASP A 27 -43.14 -11.84 -4.41
N TYR A 28 -43.29 -10.59 -4.85
CA TYR A 28 -44.15 -9.59 -4.18
C TYR A 28 -45.45 -9.35 -4.97
N SER A 29 -46.33 -10.35 -4.93
CA SER A 29 -47.76 -10.12 -5.16
C SER A 29 -48.60 -11.03 -4.25
N LYS A 30 -48.60 -10.72 -2.95
CA LYS A 30 -49.76 -10.96 -2.08
C LYS A 30 -49.68 -10.20 -0.77
N GLU A 31 -50.64 -9.32 -0.55
CA GLU A 31 -50.95 -8.68 0.73
C GLU A 31 -51.17 -9.71 1.85
N LYS A 32 -50.63 -9.44 3.05
CA LYS A 32 -51.44 -9.40 4.28
C LYS A 32 -50.71 -8.72 5.45
N SER A 33 -51.49 -8.01 6.24
CA SER A 33 -51.18 -7.27 7.46
C SER A 33 -50.72 -8.13 8.64
N SER A 34 -49.82 -7.61 9.48
CA SER A 34 -49.99 -7.42 10.93
C SER A 34 -48.68 -6.97 11.61
N SER A 35 -48.84 -6.11 12.62
CA SER A 35 -47.86 -5.48 13.50
C SER A 35 -47.09 -6.44 14.41
N SER A 36 -45.82 -6.15 14.71
CA SER A 36 -45.27 -6.29 16.08
C SER A 36 -43.93 -5.56 16.23
N ASP A 37 -43.83 -4.87 17.37
CA ASP A 37 -42.72 -4.05 17.85
C ASP A 37 -41.45 -4.84 18.22
N THR A 38 -40.39 -4.06 18.39
CA THR A 38 -39.24 -4.27 19.30
C THR A 38 -38.10 -5.14 18.81
N SER A 39 -37.01 -4.51 18.39
CA SER A 39 -35.84 -4.29 19.27
C SER A 39 -34.70 -3.73 18.44
N SER A 40 -34.47 -2.43 18.60
CA SER A 40 -33.21 -1.79 18.23
C SER A 40 -32.09 -2.37 19.07
N SER A 41 -31.45 -3.44 18.62
CA SER A 41 -30.16 -3.85 19.15
C SER A 41 -29.12 -2.87 18.60
N SER A 42 -28.99 -1.71 19.23
CA SER A 42 -27.81 -0.87 19.10
C SER A 42 -26.62 -1.66 19.62
N THR A 43 -25.97 -2.41 18.74
CA THR A 43 -24.66 -2.99 19.00
C THR A 43 -23.69 -1.80 19.04
N GLU A 44 -23.49 -1.24 20.23
CA GLU A 44 -22.38 -0.32 20.46
C GLU A 44 -21.10 -1.06 20.05
N SER A 45 -20.51 -0.62 18.93
CA SER A 45 -19.22 -1.10 18.48
C SER A 45 -18.19 -0.74 19.55
N LYS A 46 -17.81 -1.72 20.39
CA LYS A 46 -16.65 -1.57 21.27
C LYS A 46 -15.45 -1.22 20.38
N VAL A 47 -14.92 -0.02 20.56
CA VAL A 47 -13.70 0.43 19.88
C VAL A 47 -12.59 -0.56 20.19
N ASN A 48 -12.01 -1.18 19.14
CA ASN A 48 -10.89 -2.08 19.29
C ASN A 48 -9.58 -1.26 19.34
N TYR A 49 -9.12 -0.95 20.55
CA TYR A 49 -7.94 -0.11 20.77
C TYR A 49 -6.65 -0.69 20.16
N GLU A 50 -6.51 -2.01 20.09
CA GLU A 50 -5.33 -2.67 19.50
C GLU A 50 -5.25 -2.43 17.98
N GLU A 51 -6.38 -2.55 17.29
CA GLU A 51 -6.47 -2.24 15.85
C GLU A 51 -6.16 -0.76 15.58
N LEU A 52 -6.61 0.13 16.47
CA LEU A 52 -6.35 1.55 16.34
C LEU A 52 -4.87 1.90 16.54
N ILE A 53 -4.19 1.26 17.51
CA ILE A 53 -2.75 1.42 17.73
C ILE A 53 -1.97 0.92 16.51
N ALA A 54 -2.34 -0.23 15.95
CA ALA A 54 -1.71 -0.76 14.75
C ALA A 54 -1.86 0.19 13.55
N GLN A 55 -3.05 0.77 13.37
CA GLN A 55 -3.30 1.77 12.32
C GLN A 55 -2.45 3.03 12.51
N ILE A 56 -2.37 3.56 13.74
CA ILE A 56 -1.54 4.74 14.05
C ILE A 56 -0.06 4.45 13.76
N ASN A 57 0.45 3.29 14.17
CA ASN A 57 1.84 2.91 13.88
C ASN A 57 2.11 2.83 12.38
N GLN A 58 1.19 2.24 11.60
CA GLN A 58 1.30 2.20 10.15
C GLN A 58 1.25 3.60 9.51
N LEU A 59 0.40 4.49 10.03
CA LEU A 59 0.32 5.89 9.56
C LEU A 59 1.61 6.66 9.86
N ASN A 60 2.14 6.54 11.08
CA ASN A 60 3.39 7.20 11.47
C ASN A 60 4.56 6.71 10.61
N LEU A 61 4.69 5.39 10.44
CA LEU A 61 5.72 4.81 9.58
C LEU A 61 5.59 5.28 8.12
N SER A 62 4.35 5.39 7.62
CA SER A 62 4.08 5.92 6.29
C SER A 62 4.48 7.39 6.17
N PHE A 63 4.16 8.20 7.18
CA PHE A 63 4.49 9.63 7.23
C PHE A 63 6.01 9.85 7.22
N ASP A 64 6.76 9.15 8.07
CA ASP A 64 8.22 9.24 8.11
C ASP A 64 8.84 8.81 6.78
N THR A 65 8.28 7.78 6.16
CA THR A 65 8.71 7.30 4.84
C THR A 65 8.47 8.34 3.73
N LEU A 66 7.36 9.08 3.79
CA LEU A 66 7.11 10.18 2.85
C LEU A 66 8.11 11.33 3.02
N LEU A 67 8.52 11.64 4.25
CA LEU A 67 9.57 12.64 4.50
C LEU A 67 10.93 12.20 3.93
N ILE A 68 11.25 10.90 4.00
CA ILE A 68 12.46 10.34 3.38
C ILE A 68 12.41 10.47 1.86
N ILE A 69 11.27 10.16 1.24
CA ILE A 69 11.07 10.34 -0.21
C ILE A 69 11.26 11.81 -0.61
N LEU A 70 10.63 12.73 0.12
CA LEU A 70 10.75 14.16 -0.15
C LEU A 70 12.20 14.63 -0.05
N THR A 71 12.91 14.18 0.99
CA THR A 71 14.33 14.46 1.19
C THR A 71 15.17 13.94 0.02
N ALA A 72 14.95 12.69 -0.40
CA ALA A 72 15.65 12.11 -1.55
C ALA A 72 15.42 12.89 -2.85
N ILE A 73 14.19 13.39 -3.08
CA ILE A 73 13.87 14.24 -4.23
C ILE A 73 14.67 15.54 -4.17
N LEU A 74 14.70 16.23 -3.02
CA LEU A 74 15.46 17.48 -2.86
C LEU A 74 16.97 17.28 -3.10
N LEU A 75 17.54 16.19 -2.58
CA LEU A 75 18.95 15.84 -2.82
C LEU A 75 19.23 15.56 -4.31
N ASN A 76 18.31 14.90 -5.02
CA ASN A 76 18.45 14.67 -6.46
C ASN A 76 18.35 15.97 -7.27
N ILE A 77 17.47 16.90 -6.89
CA ILE A 77 17.41 18.23 -7.51
C ILE A 77 18.74 18.95 -7.31
N TYR A 78 19.32 18.88 -6.11
CA TYR A 78 20.63 19.46 -5.83
C TYR A 78 21.73 18.81 -6.67
N TYR A 79 21.73 17.50 -6.84
CA TYR A 79 22.68 16.79 -7.70
C TYR A 79 22.61 17.29 -9.16
N VAL A 80 21.41 17.49 -9.70
CA VAL A 80 21.23 18.06 -11.04
C VAL A 80 21.77 19.49 -11.12
N TYR A 81 21.56 20.30 -10.08
CA TYR A 81 22.14 21.65 -10.00
C TYR A 81 23.68 21.63 -9.95
N TYR A 82 24.25 20.73 -9.13
CA TYR A 82 25.70 20.55 -8.99
C TYR A 82 26.34 20.16 -10.33
N THR A 83 25.83 19.12 -10.99
CA THR A 83 26.33 18.65 -12.30
C THR A 83 26.16 19.68 -13.41
N ARG A 84 25.03 20.41 -13.43
CA ARG A 84 24.85 21.54 -14.34
C ARG A 84 25.92 22.63 -14.13
N THR A 85 26.26 22.91 -12.88
CA THR A 85 27.30 23.91 -12.56
C THR A 85 28.68 23.46 -13.05
N GLN A 86 29.03 22.17 -12.87
CA GLN A 86 30.27 21.61 -13.42
C GLN A 86 30.35 21.71 -14.96
N ALA A 87 29.25 21.47 -15.65
CA ALA A 87 29.18 21.63 -17.10
C ALA A 87 29.37 23.09 -17.52
N LEU A 88 28.77 24.03 -16.79
CA LEU A 88 28.94 25.47 -17.03
C LEU A 88 30.36 25.95 -16.72
N ASP A 89 31.00 25.42 -15.68
CA ASP A 89 32.40 25.70 -15.37
C ASP A 89 33.33 25.24 -16.50
N THR A 90 33.06 24.05 -17.06
CA THR A 90 33.79 23.51 -18.21
C THR A 90 33.62 24.40 -19.45
N LEU A 91 32.41 24.89 -19.69
CA LEU A 91 32.10 25.73 -20.85
C LEU A 91 32.73 27.13 -20.75
N ASN A 92 32.76 27.70 -19.55
CA ASN A 92 33.16 29.10 -19.32
C ASN A 92 34.57 29.25 -18.73
N ASN A 93 35.30 28.14 -18.51
CA ASN A 93 36.58 28.13 -17.80
C ASN A 93 36.50 28.80 -16.41
N THR A 94 35.46 28.49 -15.66
CA THR A 94 35.25 28.96 -14.27
C THR A 94 35.37 27.81 -13.26
N LYS A 95 35.24 28.11 -11.96
CA LYS A 95 35.35 27.14 -10.86
C LYS A 95 34.30 27.37 -9.77
N TYR A 96 33.05 27.64 -10.16
CA TYR A 96 31.98 27.89 -9.20
C TYR A 96 31.51 26.62 -8.48
N ALA A 97 31.62 25.45 -9.11
CA ALA A 97 31.27 24.17 -8.51
C ALA A 97 32.13 23.84 -7.28
N ASP A 98 33.36 24.35 -7.20
CA ASP A 98 34.27 24.15 -6.06
C ASP A 98 33.75 24.83 -4.77
N LEU A 99 32.84 25.79 -4.89
CA LEU A 99 32.19 26.48 -3.77
C LEU A 99 30.92 25.77 -3.29
N LEU A 100 30.45 24.76 -4.03
CA LEU A 100 29.26 23.99 -3.70
C LEU A 100 29.61 22.83 -2.77
N ILE A 101 28.60 22.31 -2.06
CA ILE A 101 28.73 21.04 -1.34
C ILE A 101 28.93 19.93 -2.38
N ASP A 102 29.90 19.04 -2.13
CA ASP A 102 30.19 17.92 -3.01
C ASP A 102 28.95 17.03 -3.22
N GLY A 103 28.41 17.09 -4.44
CA GLY A 103 27.22 16.35 -4.85
C GLY A 103 27.49 14.95 -5.39
N THR A 104 28.75 14.54 -5.57
CA THR A 104 29.13 13.31 -6.31
C THR A 104 28.52 12.03 -5.73
N LYS A 105 28.33 11.97 -4.40
CA LYS A 105 27.79 10.80 -3.71
C LYS A 105 26.26 10.81 -3.57
N LEU A 106 25.60 11.92 -3.90
CA LEU A 106 24.16 12.07 -3.68
C LEU A 106 23.32 11.04 -4.43
N PRO A 107 23.58 10.68 -5.70
CA PRO A 107 22.80 9.67 -6.39
C PRO A 107 22.78 8.30 -5.68
N ARG A 108 23.91 7.91 -5.10
CA ARG A 108 24.01 6.67 -4.32
C ARG A 108 23.23 6.75 -3.00
N ILE A 109 23.29 7.90 -2.33
CA ILE A 109 22.58 8.14 -1.07
C ILE A 109 21.07 8.16 -1.32
N THR A 110 20.59 8.89 -2.32
CA THR A 110 19.17 9.00 -2.63
C THR A 110 18.59 7.68 -3.15
N ASN A 111 19.35 6.89 -3.91
CA ASN A 111 18.93 5.55 -4.30
C ASN A 111 18.75 4.63 -3.08
N ALA A 112 19.63 4.72 -2.07
CA ALA A 112 19.47 3.98 -0.83
C ALA A 112 18.22 4.42 -0.06
N MET A 113 17.91 5.73 -0.04
CA MET A 113 16.67 6.26 0.55
C MET A 113 15.42 5.75 -0.17
N PHE A 114 15.40 5.71 -1.50
CA PHE A 114 14.28 5.14 -2.25
C PHE A 114 14.13 3.64 -2.03
N LEU A 115 15.25 2.91 -1.93
CA LEU A 115 15.21 1.47 -1.64
C LEU A 115 14.64 1.19 -0.24
N TYR A 116 15.04 1.98 0.75
CA TYR A 116 14.43 1.94 2.09
C TYR A 116 12.92 2.23 2.02
N ALA A 117 12.52 3.33 1.38
CA ALA A 117 11.12 3.74 1.33
C ALA A 117 10.22 2.71 0.62
N THR A 118 10.71 2.15 -0.49
CA THR A 118 9.98 1.10 -1.23
C THR A 118 9.89 -0.20 -0.46
N ALA A 119 10.91 -0.55 0.34
CA ALA A 119 10.86 -1.72 1.23
C ALA A 119 9.81 -1.54 2.35
N ILE A 120 9.72 -0.34 2.95
CA ILE A 120 8.67 -0.05 3.94
C ILE A 120 7.27 -0.16 3.33
N PHE A 121 7.05 0.40 2.14
CA PHE A 121 5.75 0.26 1.47
C PHE A 121 5.45 -1.19 1.07
N LEU A 122 6.47 -1.98 0.72
CA LEU A 122 6.28 -3.41 0.47
C LEU A 122 5.79 -4.12 1.72
N GLU A 123 6.40 -3.87 2.88
CA GLU A 123 5.99 -4.45 4.17
C GLU A 123 4.53 -4.11 4.52
N ILE A 124 4.16 -2.84 4.34
CA ILE A 124 2.80 -2.36 4.59
C ILE A 124 1.79 -3.08 3.68
N ASN A 125 2.09 -3.19 2.39
CA ASN A 125 1.19 -3.85 1.43
C ASN A 125 1.14 -5.37 1.64
N TYR A 126 2.26 -5.98 2.03
CA TYR A 126 2.31 -7.40 2.39
C TYR A 126 1.46 -7.68 3.64
N SER A 127 1.63 -6.90 4.70
CA SER A 127 0.83 -7.00 5.93
C SER A 127 -0.68 -6.89 5.65
N ASN A 128 -1.08 -5.92 4.83
CA ASN A 128 -2.49 -5.77 4.43
C ASN A 128 -3.01 -6.98 3.63
N TYR A 129 -2.20 -7.50 2.70
CA TYR A 129 -2.54 -8.71 1.95
C TYR A 129 -2.69 -9.93 2.88
N GLU A 130 -1.75 -10.13 3.81
CA GLU A 130 -1.78 -11.25 4.76
C GLU A 130 -3.01 -11.18 5.68
N ASN A 131 -3.30 -10.00 6.22
CA ASN A 131 -4.49 -9.76 7.05
C ASN A 131 -5.77 -10.15 6.30
N LEU A 132 -5.96 -9.65 5.08
CA LEU A 132 -7.14 -9.98 4.27
C LEU A 132 -7.18 -11.46 3.84
N ASN A 133 -6.02 -12.06 3.55
CA ASN A 133 -5.94 -13.45 3.11
C ASN A 133 -6.15 -14.45 4.26
N SER A 134 -5.89 -14.07 5.50
CA SER A 134 -6.13 -14.89 6.70
C SER A 134 -7.62 -15.05 7.05
N VAL A 135 -8.48 -14.13 6.59
CA VAL A 135 -9.94 -14.19 6.82
C VAL A 135 -10.55 -15.42 6.15
N GLN A 136 -11.31 -16.18 6.93
CA GLN A 136 -12.01 -17.41 6.49
C GLN A 136 -13.54 -17.23 6.51
N GLY A 137 -14.24 -18.12 5.81
CA GLY A 137 -15.70 -18.18 5.86
C GLY A 137 -16.40 -17.03 5.13
N GLU A 138 -17.58 -16.64 5.62
CA GLU A 138 -18.47 -15.69 4.93
C GLU A 138 -17.92 -14.26 4.88
N GLU A 139 -16.99 -13.90 5.75
CA GLU A 139 -16.38 -12.56 5.76
C GLU A 139 -15.27 -12.41 4.71
N ARG A 140 -14.85 -13.52 4.10
CA ARG A 140 -13.78 -13.53 3.09
C ARG A 140 -14.22 -12.83 1.81
N ASN A 141 -13.60 -11.68 1.51
CA ASN A 141 -13.83 -10.92 0.29
C ASN A 141 -12.67 -11.11 -0.72
N CYS A 142 -12.88 -11.97 -1.71
CA CYS A 142 -11.83 -12.30 -2.68
C CYS A 142 -11.48 -11.16 -3.66
N LYS A 143 -12.36 -10.17 -3.82
CA LYS A 143 -12.06 -8.97 -4.62
C LYS A 143 -11.04 -8.09 -3.90
N GLU A 144 -11.23 -7.86 -2.60
CA GLU A 144 -10.29 -7.09 -1.78
C GLU A 144 -8.94 -7.81 -1.63
N ILE A 145 -8.95 -9.14 -1.46
CA ILE A 145 -7.71 -9.94 -1.43
C ILE A 145 -6.92 -9.80 -2.73
N ASN A 146 -7.58 -9.88 -3.90
CA ASN A 146 -6.90 -9.73 -5.18
C ASN A 146 -6.36 -8.30 -5.38
N LYS A 147 -7.12 -7.29 -4.92
CA LYS A 147 -6.65 -5.89 -4.93
C LYS A 147 -5.40 -5.71 -4.06
N ALA A 148 -5.40 -6.26 -2.85
CA ALA A 148 -4.25 -6.21 -1.95
C ALA A 148 -3.04 -6.97 -2.52
N TYR A 149 -3.26 -8.15 -3.11
CA TYR A 149 -2.20 -8.90 -3.79
C TYR A 149 -1.55 -8.10 -4.93
N ARG A 150 -2.36 -7.44 -5.77
CA ARG A 150 -1.84 -6.58 -6.84
C ARG A 150 -1.06 -5.40 -6.30
N ALA A 151 -1.50 -4.79 -5.19
CA ALA A 151 -0.78 -3.70 -4.56
C ALA A 151 0.59 -4.16 -4.03
N PHE A 152 0.62 -5.26 -3.28
CA PHE A 152 1.86 -5.93 -2.82
C PHE A 152 2.81 -6.24 -3.98
N PHE A 153 2.31 -6.90 -5.03
CA PHE A 153 3.13 -7.28 -6.17
C PHE A 153 3.66 -6.06 -6.94
N SER A 154 2.85 -5.00 -7.07
CA SER A 154 3.28 -3.73 -7.66
C SER A 154 4.43 -3.12 -6.86
N THR A 155 4.31 -3.04 -5.53
CA THR A 155 5.40 -2.52 -4.68
C THR A 155 6.67 -3.37 -4.74
N LEU A 156 6.53 -4.69 -4.91
CA LEU A 156 7.68 -5.58 -5.10
C LEU A 156 8.43 -5.26 -6.40
N LEU A 157 7.70 -5.05 -7.49
CA LEU A 157 8.30 -4.66 -8.78
C LEU A 157 9.01 -3.31 -8.68
N VAL A 158 8.43 -2.35 -7.97
CA VAL A 158 9.08 -1.05 -7.72
C VAL A 158 10.37 -1.24 -6.92
N LEU A 159 10.36 -2.03 -5.85
CA LEU A 159 11.55 -2.32 -5.05
C LEU A 159 12.67 -2.93 -5.91
N ILE A 160 12.34 -3.92 -6.76
CA ILE A 160 13.30 -4.54 -7.68
C ILE A 160 13.86 -3.49 -8.66
N ALA A 161 13.00 -2.66 -9.25
CA ALA A 161 13.43 -1.60 -10.15
C ALA A 161 14.38 -0.60 -9.46
N THR A 162 14.08 -0.18 -8.23
CA THR A 162 14.92 0.71 -7.42
C THR A 162 16.23 0.06 -6.99
N ALA A 163 16.24 -1.26 -6.75
CA ALA A 163 17.47 -2.00 -6.47
C ALA A 163 18.38 -2.07 -7.69
N MET A 164 17.81 -2.28 -8.88
CA MET A 164 18.56 -2.34 -10.13
C MET A 164 19.08 -0.97 -10.57
N SER A 165 18.34 0.12 -10.33
CA SER A 165 18.75 1.48 -10.72
C SER A 165 20.03 1.96 -10.03
N ARG A 166 20.43 1.33 -8.92
CA ARG A 166 21.67 1.62 -8.20
C ARG A 166 22.90 1.63 -9.11
N SER A 167 22.96 0.72 -10.09
CA SER A 167 24.13 0.54 -10.97
C SER A 167 24.18 1.55 -12.12
N ASN A 168 23.06 2.24 -12.42
CA ASN A 168 23.00 3.21 -13.51
C ASN A 168 23.49 4.61 -13.10
N LEU A 169 23.81 4.81 -11.82
CA LEU A 169 24.25 6.09 -11.25
C LEU A 169 25.76 6.13 -10.98
N GLU A 170 26.50 5.08 -11.33
CA GLU A 170 27.97 4.97 -11.23
C GLU A 170 28.67 5.26 -12.58
N VAL A 171 28.22 6.30 -13.30
CA VAL A 171 28.86 6.76 -14.55
C VAL A 171 29.76 7.96 -14.26
#